data_AF-A0A094AML8-F1
#
_entry.id   AF-A0A094AML8-F1
#
_cell.length_a   1.000
_cell.length_b   1.000
_cell.length_c   1.000
_cell.angle_alpha   90.00
_cell.angle_beta   90.00
_cell.angle_gamma   90.00
#
_symmetry.space_group_name_H-M   'P 1'
#
loop_
_entity.id
_entity.type
_entity.pdbx_description
1 polymer ?
#
loop_
_entity_poly.entity_id
_entity_poly.type
_entity_poly.pdbx_seq_one_letter_code
_entity_poly.pdbx_strand_id
1 'polypeptide(L)'
;MPSPYMQAQKPRTRDPIGLEVVYRPPGEHKIDIIFVHGLGGGSQKTWSKDHNLDTFWPQKWLTYEAGANEARISTFGYDATLLDLEMEA
;
A
#
# COMPACT_ATOMS: atom_id res chain seq x y z
N MET A 1 12.41 29.90 -6.05
CA MET A 1 11.46 29.26 -5.12
C MET A 1 11.71 27.76 -5.19
N PRO A 2 12.07 27.05 -4.11
CA PRO A 2 12.22 25.61 -4.18
C PRO A 2 10.85 24.93 -4.26
N SER A 3 10.79 23.91 -5.11
CA SER A 3 9.64 23.05 -5.39
C SER A 3 9.20 22.26 -4.15
N PRO A 4 7.90 22.10 -3.87
CA PRO A 4 7.40 21.37 -2.69
C PRO A 4 7.55 19.84 -2.78
N TYR A 5 8.23 19.32 -3.81
CA TYR A 5 8.24 17.88 -4.13
C TYR A 5 9.28 17.03 -3.37
N MET A 6 10.05 17.58 -2.44
CA MET A 6 10.76 16.74 -1.47
C MET A 6 9.87 16.48 -0.26
N GLN A 7 8.89 15.59 -0.43
CA GLN A 7 8.38 14.85 0.73
C GLN A 7 9.58 14.10 1.32
N ALA A 8 10.03 14.52 2.50
CA ALA A 8 11.00 13.78 3.28
C ALA A 8 10.55 12.32 3.30
N GLN A 9 11.32 11.44 2.67
CA GLN A 9 11.00 10.01 2.63
C GLN A 9 11.03 9.53 4.07
N LYS A 10 9.85 9.27 4.64
CA LYS A 10 9.77 8.49 5.87
C LYS A 10 10.51 7.17 5.63
N PRO A 11 11.31 6.68 6.58
CA PRO A 11 11.89 5.35 6.48
C PRO A 11 10.77 4.38 6.12
N ARG A 12 10.95 3.59 5.06
CA ARG A 12 9.95 2.60 4.65
C ARG A 12 9.89 1.55 5.74
N THR A 13 8.95 1.71 6.67
CA THR A 13 8.59 0.67 7.62
C THR A 13 7.87 -0.43 6.85
N ARG A 14 8.23 -1.69 7.10
CA ARG A 14 7.50 -2.81 6.52
C ARG A 14 6.05 -2.77 7.02
N ASP A 15 5.10 -2.82 6.09
CA ASP A 15 3.65 -2.80 6.36
C ASP A 15 3.19 -1.65 7.28
N PRO A 16 3.27 -0.39 6.84
CA PRO A 16 2.84 0.74 7.65
C PRO A 16 1.35 0.69 7.97
N ILE A 17 1.00 1.18 9.16
CA ILE A 17 -0.37 1.33 9.66
C ILE A 17 -0.94 2.68 9.22
N GLY A 18 -2.23 2.72 8.92
CA GLY A 18 -2.93 3.87 8.37
C GLY A 18 -2.85 3.94 6.85
N LEU A 19 -3.29 5.07 6.29
CA LEU A 19 -3.29 5.31 4.84
C LEU A 19 -1.89 5.73 4.36
N GLU A 20 -1.33 5.00 3.41
CA GLU A 20 -0.06 5.31 2.74
C GLU A 20 -0.28 5.43 1.23
N VAL A 21 0.11 6.57 0.64
CA VAL A 21 0.10 6.73 -0.83
C VAL A 21 1.37 6.09 -1.40
N VAL A 22 1.21 5.03 -2.18
CA VAL A 22 2.33 4.27 -2.78
C VAL A 22 2.61 4.68 -4.23
N TYR A 23 1.63 5.30 -4.91
CA TYR A 23 1.80 5.87 -6.24
C TYR A 23 0.95 7.13 -6.42
N ARG A 24 1.58 8.16 -7.00
CA ARG A 24 0.91 9.38 -7.47
C ARG A 24 1.06 9.44 -8.98
N PRO A 25 -0.04 9.47 -9.75
CA PRO A 25 0.05 9.62 -11.19
C PRO A 25 0.55 11.03 -11.54
N PRO A 26 1.12 11.22 -12.74
CA PRO A 26 1.45 12.55 -13.23
C PRO A 26 0.19 13.41 -13.38
N GLY A 27 0.19 14.60 -12.78
CA GLY A 27 -0.94 15.53 -12.87
C GLY A 27 -2.06 15.29 -11.84
N GLU A 28 -3.26 15.74 -12.16
CA GLU A 28 -4.44 15.56 -11.31
C GLU A 28 -5.07 14.18 -11.54
N HIS A 29 -5.38 13.47 -10.45
CA HIS A 29 -6.06 12.18 -10.49
C HIS A 29 -7.54 12.38 -10.22
N LYS A 30 -8.39 11.61 -10.91
CA LYS A 30 -9.85 11.61 -10.68
C LYS A 30 -10.33 10.43 -9.86
N ILE A 31 -9.46 9.44 -9.65
CA ILE A 31 -9.78 8.16 -9.03
C ILE A 31 -8.72 7.83 -7.97
N ASP A 32 -9.19 7.32 -6.84
CA ASP A 32 -8.39 6.74 -5.78
C ASP A 32 -8.62 5.22 -5.72
N ILE A 33 -7.54 4.45 -5.72
CA ILE A 33 -7.57 3.00 -5.46
C ILE A 33 -6.90 2.77 -4.10
N ILE A 34 -7.63 2.16 -3.17
CA ILE A 34 -7.14 1.88 -1.81
C ILE A 34 -7.14 0.38 -1.57
N PHE A 35 -5.97 -0.18 -1.33
CA PHE A 35 -5.78 -1.59 -0.99
C PHE A 35 -5.84 -1.79 0.53
N VAL A 36 -6.85 -2.53 1.00
CA VAL A 36 -7.07 -2.83 2.43
C VAL A 36 -6.85 -4.32 2.66
N HIS A 37 -5.90 -4.69 3.52
CA HIS A 37 -5.59 -6.10 3.77
C HIS A 37 -6.63 -6.80 4.66
N GLY A 38 -6.60 -8.14 4.66
CA GLY A 38 -7.39 -8.97 5.58
C GLY A 38 -6.64 -9.34 6.86
N LEU A 39 -7.25 -10.24 7.65
CA LEU A 39 -6.68 -10.82 8.87
C LEU A 39 -5.34 -11.53 8.59
N GLY A 40 -4.38 -11.41 9.52
CA GLY A 40 -3.00 -11.90 9.36
C GLY A 40 -2.15 -11.17 8.29
N GLY A 41 -2.80 -10.29 7.51
CA GLY A 41 -2.20 -9.52 6.43
C GLY A 41 -1.37 -8.33 6.90
N GLY A 42 -0.92 -7.56 5.91
CA GLY A 42 -0.26 -6.27 6.08
C GLY A 42 -0.47 -5.41 4.84
N SER A 43 -0.30 -4.10 4.98
CA SER A 43 -0.66 -3.11 3.95
C SER A 43 0.09 -3.29 2.63
N GLN A 44 1.27 -3.91 2.64
CA GLN A 44 2.02 -4.21 1.42
C GLN A 44 2.23 -5.72 1.22
N LYS A 45 2.59 -6.47 2.27
CA LYS A 45 2.91 -7.91 2.16
C LYS A 45 1.78 -8.77 1.62
N THR A 46 0.53 -8.37 1.82
CA THR A 46 -0.66 -9.08 1.30
C THR A 46 -0.71 -9.04 -0.22
N TRP A 47 -0.20 -7.97 -0.81
CA TRP A 47 -0.23 -7.70 -2.25
C TRP A 47 1.14 -7.92 -2.91
N SER A 48 1.95 -8.75 -2.26
CA SER A 48 3.28 -9.13 -2.71
C SER A 48 3.37 -10.64 -2.78
N LYS A 49 3.88 -11.17 -3.90
CA LYS A 49 4.16 -12.59 -4.02
C LYS A 49 5.17 -13.01 -2.96
N ASP A 50 4.88 -14.09 -2.24
CA ASP A 50 5.72 -14.63 -1.16
C ASP A 50 6.12 -13.59 -0.10
N HIS A 51 5.26 -12.58 0.12
CA HIS A 51 5.52 -11.42 0.99
C HIS A 51 6.79 -10.62 0.64
N ASN A 52 7.31 -10.78 -0.58
CA ASN A 52 8.45 -10.05 -1.09
C ASN A 52 8.01 -8.69 -1.65
N LEU A 53 8.40 -7.60 -0.99
CA LEU A 53 8.03 -6.23 -1.39
C LEU A 53 8.55 -5.82 -2.77
N ASP A 54 9.59 -6.47 -3.30
CA ASP A 54 10.04 -6.23 -4.68
C ASP A 54 8.99 -6.66 -5.72
N THR A 55 8.05 -7.52 -5.30
CA THR A 55 6.94 -8.03 -6.11
C THR A 55 5.59 -7.39 -5.73
N PHE A 56 5.59 -6.26 -5.03
CA PHE A 56 4.38 -5.52 -4.66
C PHE A 56 3.63 -4.99 -5.90
N TRP A 57 2.70 -5.79 -6.41
CA TRP A 57 2.08 -5.57 -7.71
C TRP A 57 1.21 -4.30 -7.83
N PRO A 58 0.59 -3.75 -6.75
CA PRO A 58 -0.14 -2.49 -6.84
C PRO A 58 0.70 -1.31 -7.30
N GLN A 59 2.01 -1.30 -6.98
CA GLN A 59 2.92 -0.26 -7.48
C GLN A 59 3.77 -0.75 -8.66
N LYS A 60 4.13 -2.03 -8.72
CA LYS A 60 5.09 -2.54 -9.71
C LYS A 60 4.47 -2.89 -11.06
N TRP A 61 3.20 -3.27 -11.08
CA TRP A 61 2.50 -3.68 -12.31
C TRP A 61 1.30 -2.78 -12.60
N LEU A 62 0.43 -2.54 -11.62
CA LEU A 62 -0.84 -1.82 -11.83
C LEU A 62 -0.63 -0.39 -12.35
N THR A 63 0.47 0.28 -12.00
CA THR A 63 0.78 1.64 -12.49
C THR A 63 1.13 1.70 -13.98
N TYR A 64 1.31 0.55 -14.64
CA TYR A 64 1.56 0.44 -16.07
C TYR A 64 0.31 0.02 -16.87
N GLU A 65 -0.76 -0.38 -16.19
CA GLU A 65 -2.02 -0.74 -16.82
C GLU A 65 -2.79 0.51 -17.23
N ALA A 66 -3.33 0.51 -18.44
CA ALA A 66 -4.06 1.64 -19.01
C ALA A 66 -5.29 1.98 -18.15
N GLY A 67 -5.43 3.27 -17.79
CA GLY A 67 -6.50 3.77 -16.93
C GLY A 67 -6.17 3.65 -15.43
N ALA A 68 -5.52 2.58 -14.99
CA ALA A 68 -5.06 2.46 -13.61
C ALA A 68 -3.86 3.39 -13.32
N ASN A 69 -3.04 3.66 -14.33
CA ASN A 69 -1.94 4.62 -14.28
C ASN A 69 -2.38 6.09 -14.09
N GLU A 70 -3.68 6.40 -14.17
CA GLU A 70 -4.26 7.72 -13.88
C GLU A 70 -4.82 7.84 -12.46
N ALA A 71 -4.85 6.73 -11.71
CA ALA A 71 -5.35 6.69 -10.35
C ALA A 71 -4.23 6.94 -9.33
N ARG A 72 -4.57 7.60 -8.21
CA ARG A 72 -3.72 7.57 -7.02
C ARG A 72 -3.91 6.23 -6.33
N ILE A 73 -2.80 5.55 -6.03
CA ILE A 73 -2.84 4.24 -5.38
C ILE A 73 -2.32 4.37 -3.96
N SER A 74 -3.11 3.87 -3.02
CA SER A 74 -2.79 3.86 -1.60
C SER A 74 -3.00 2.48 -1.00
N THR A 75 -2.35 2.20 0.11
CA THR A 75 -2.62 1.06 0.98
C THR A 75 -3.17 1.56 2.30
N PHE A 76 -3.98 0.75 2.97
CA PHE A 76 -4.42 1.04 4.34
C PHE A 76 -4.07 -0.14 5.24
N GLY A 77 -3.20 0.12 6.22
CA GLY A 77 -2.83 -0.84 7.24
C GLY A 77 -3.63 -0.68 8.52
N TYR A 78 -4.00 -1.79 9.15
CA TYR A 78 -4.57 -1.83 10.51
C TYR A 78 -4.02 -3.03 11.28
N ASP A 79 -4.24 -3.07 12.59
CA ASP A 79 -3.92 -4.25 13.38
C ASP A 79 -4.82 -5.42 12.96
N ALA A 80 -4.23 -6.35 12.20
CA ALA A 80 -4.90 -7.55 11.71
C ALA A 80 -4.47 -8.80 12.47
N THR A 81 -3.96 -8.64 13.70
CA THR A 81 -3.66 -9.76 14.58
C THR A 81 -4.94 -10.58 14.78
N LEU A 82 -4.87 -11.88 14.47
CA LEU A 82 -5.93 -12.80 14.84
C LEU A 82 -5.89 -12.94 16.36
N LEU A 83 -7.01 -12.66 17.03
CA LEU A 83 -7.17 -13.08 18.41
C LEU A 83 -7.12 -14.61 18.40
N ASP A 84 -6.09 -15.18 19.04
CA ASP A 84 -6.10 -16.58 19.41
C ASP A 84 -7.23 -16.78 20.42
N LEU A 85 -8.43 -17.11 19.92
CA LEU A 85 -9.51 -17.59 20.76
C LEU A 85 -9.14 -19.00 21.21
N GLU A 86 -8.54 -19.07 22.40
CA GLU A 86 -8.44 -20.21 23.31
C GLU A 86 -8.01 -21.55 22.69
N MET A 87 -6.71 -21.84 22.80
CA MET A 87 -6.28 -23.20 23.16
C MET A 87 -6.44 -23.39 24.67
N GLU A 88 -7.68 -23.37 25.17
CA GLU A 88 -8.03 -24.10 26.40
C GLU A 88 -9.00 -25.21 26.00
N ALA A 89 -8.43 -26.40 25.80
CA ALA A 89 -9.12 -27.68 25.77
C ALA A 89 -8.46 -28.61 26.78
#